data_AF-A0AA87MLF3-F1
#
_entry.id   AF-A0AA87MLF3-F1
#
_cell.length_a   1.000
_cell.length_b   1.000
_cell.length_c   1.000
_cell.angle_alpha   90.00
_cell.angle_beta   90.00
_cell.angle_gamma   90.00
#
_symmetry.space_group_name_H-M   'P 1'
#
loop_
_entity.id
_entity.type
_entity.pdbx_description
1 polymer ?
#
loop_
_entity_poly.entity_id
_entity_poly.type
_entity_poly.pdbx_seq_one_letter_code
_entity_poly.pdbx_strand_id
1 'polypeptide(L)'
;MEETENKFELSKWIVQLEEKNRQILYDQLTSGVLNKEPRDTLFYVFLIKLYKYLDEKGFRPAQEETQISNLVLNLKETRRQTLYDSLVSSISNISDRDTILHIFLWKLDKLLTQ
;
A
#
# COMPACT_ATOMS: atom_id res chain seq x y z
N MET A 1 -10.83 -28.87 0.37
CA MET A 1 -11.24 -27.46 0.58
C MET A 1 -9.96 -26.68 0.53
N GLU A 2 -9.74 -25.98 -0.59
CA GLU A 2 -8.52 -25.20 -0.82
C GLU A 2 -8.39 -24.14 0.27
N GLU A 3 -7.27 -24.19 0.99
CA GLU A 3 -6.79 -23.05 1.77
C GLU A 3 -6.68 -21.87 0.80
N THR A 4 -7.59 -20.91 0.89
CA THR A 4 -7.36 -19.58 0.35
C THR A 4 -6.19 -18.99 1.11
N GLU A 5 -4.96 -19.31 0.68
CA GLU A 5 -3.75 -18.62 1.09
C GLU A 5 -4.03 -17.12 0.99
N ASN A 6 -3.90 -16.39 2.11
CA ASN A 6 -3.92 -14.93 2.13
C ASN A 6 -2.77 -14.44 1.23
N LYS A 7 -3.04 -14.25 -0.07
CA LYS A 7 -2.02 -13.90 -1.06
C LYS A 7 -1.40 -12.51 -0.85
N PHE A 8 -2.06 -11.65 -0.07
CA PHE A 8 -1.58 -10.31 0.27
C PHE A 8 -1.80 -10.04 1.76
N GLU A 9 -0.70 -10.07 2.53
CA GLU A 9 -0.68 -9.70 3.95
C GLU A 9 0.19 -8.45 4.19
N LEU A 10 0.08 -7.46 3.29
CA LEU A 10 0.93 -6.26 3.34
C LEU A 10 0.74 -5.48 4.64
N SER A 11 -0.51 -5.41 5.12
CA SER A 11 -0.85 -4.80 6.41
C SER A 11 -0.20 -5.47 7.61
N LYS A 12 0.15 -6.77 7.52
CA LYS A 12 0.90 -7.50 8.55
C LYS A 12 2.41 -7.34 8.38
N TRP A 13 2.91 -7.26 7.16
CA TRP A 13 4.35 -7.16 6.94
C TRP A 13 4.89 -5.73 7.14
N ILE A 14 4.07 -4.70 6.94
CA ILE A 14 4.49 -3.31 7.18
C ILE A 14 5.00 -3.07 8.60
N VAL A 15 4.41 -3.74 9.61
CA VAL A 15 4.84 -3.59 11.00
C VAL A 15 6.20 -4.23 11.28
N GLN A 16 6.64 -5.16 10.42
CA GLN A 16 7.94 -5.83 10.50
C GLN A 16 9.07 -5.01 9.88
N LEU A 17 8.74 -3.95 9.12
CA LEU A 17 9.75 -3.05 8.58
C LEU A 17 10.41 -2.24 9.70
N GLU A 18 11.57 -1.64 9.41
CA GLU A 18 12.18 -0.68 10.32
C GLU A 18 11.38 0.63 10.34
N GLU A 19 11.41 1.33 11.47
CA GLU A 19 10.72 2.62 11.63
C GLU A 19 11.09 3.61 10.52
N LYS A 20 12.38 3.67 10.17
CA LYS A 20 12.88 4.51 9.08
C LYS A 20 12.21 4.19 7.75
N ASN A 21 12.01 2.91 7.42
CA ASN A 21 11.39 2.50 6.17
C ASN A 21 9.89 2.83 6.16
N ARG A 22 9.19 2.61 7.29
CA ARG A 22 7.80 3.05 7.44
C ARG A 22 7.66 4.56 7.31
N GLN A 23 8.57 5.32 7.91
CA GLN A 23 8.58 6.77 7.79
C GLN A 23 8.72 7.22 6.34
N ILE A 24 9.68 6.66 5.59
CA ILE A 24 9.87 6.99 4.18
C ILE A 24 8.62 6.68 3.34
N LEU A 25 7.97 5.55 3.60
CA LEU A 25 6.74 5.15 2.91
C LEU A 25 5.59 6.11 3.19
N TYR A 26 5.41 6.51 4.45
CA TYR A 26 4.39 7.47 4.84
C TYR A 26 4.65 8.86 4.26
N ASP A 27 5.88 9.36 4.37
CA ASP A 27 6.25 10.69 3.89
C ASP A 27 6.00 10.78 2.38
N GLN A 28 6.24 9.69 1.64
CA GLN A 28 5.95 9.63 0.21
C GLN A 28 4.44 9.67 -0.09
N LEU A 29 3.60 8.91 0.64
CA LEU A 29 2.14 8.99 0.45
C LEU A 29 1.61 10.39 0.78
N THR A 30 2.04 10.93 1.91
CA THR A 30 1.57 12.23 2.41
C THR A 30 2.01 13.35 1.48
N SER A 31 3.28 13.36 1.08
CA SER A 31 3.80 14.31 0.09
C SER A 31 3.05 14.21 -1.24
N GLY A 32 2.82 13.01 -1.76
CA GLY A 32 2.11 12.84 -3.02
C GLY A 32 0.65 13.31 -2.96
N VAL A 33 -0.04 13.08 -1.84
CA VAL A 33 -1.39 13.63 -1.61
C VAL A 33 -1.37 15.16 -1.53
N LEU A 34 -0.46 15.74 -0.74
CA LEU A 34 -0.36 17.20 -0.57
C LEU A 34 0.02 17.91 -1.87
N ASN A 35 0.89 17.30 -2.68
CA ASN A 35 1.31 17.80 -3.98
C ASN A 35 0.34 17.46 -5.12
N LYS A 36 -0.80 16.83 -4.81
CA LYS A 36 -1.84 16.44 -5.78
C LYS A 36 -1.28 15.61 -6.94
N GLU A 37 -0.35 14.71 -6.63
CA GLU A 37 0.15 13.75 -7.60
C GLU A 37 -1.00 12.90 -8.16
N PRO A 38 -0.94 12.47 -9.43
CA PRO A 38 -1.93 11.55 -9.97
C PRO A 38 -2.01 10.29 -9.12
N ARG A 39 -3.22 9.94 -8.67
CA ARG A 39 -3.51 8.79 -7.79
C ARG A 39 -2.81 7.50 -8.22
N ASP A 40 -2.92 7.17 -9.49
CA ASP A 40 -2.40 5.90 -10.02
C ASP A 40 -0.85 5.90 -10.00
N THR A 41 -0.21 7.06 -10.24
CA THR A 41 1.24 7.25 -10.08
C THR A 41 1.66 7.15 -8.61
N LEU A 42 0.90 7.79 -7.70
CA LEU A 42 1.16 7.73 -6.26
C LEU A 42 1.17 6.29 -5.75
N PHE A 43 0.15 5.51 -6.13
CA PHE A 43 0.04 4.10 -5.77
C PHE A 43 1.16 3.27 -6.39
N TYR A 44 1.45 3.47 -7.67
CA TYR A 44 2.54 2.77 -8.35
C TYR A 44 3.89 2.94 -7.63
N VAL A 45 4.29 4.19 -7.36
CA VAL A 45 5.56 4.50 -6.70
C VAL A 45 5.60 3.96 -5.28
N PHE A 46 4.50 4.09 -4.54
CA PHE A 46 4.40 3.58 -3.17
C PHE A 46 4.60 2.07 -3.12
N LEU A 47 3.90 1.33 -3.98
CA LEU A 47 3.95 -0.12 -3.97
C LEU A 47 5.35 -0.61 -4.31
N ILE A 48 5.95 -0.12 -5.38
CA ILE A 48 7.34 -0.51 -5.74
C ILE A 48 8.28 -0.36 -4.56
N LYS A 49 8.21 0.79 -3.87
CA LYS A 49 9.07 1.04 -2.71
C LYS A 49 8.75 0.12 -1.53
N LEU A 50 7.47 -0.09 -1.22
CA LEU A 50 7.05 -1.01 -0.16
C LEU A 50 7.61 -2.41 -0.42
N TYR A 51 7.45 -2.91 -1.63
CA TYR A 51 7.87 -4.25 -1.99
C TYR A 51 9.38 -4.42 -1.98
N LYS A 52 10.13 -3.42 -2.43
CA LYS A 52 11.58 -3.40 -2.26
C LYS A 52 11.98 -3.59 -0.79
N TYR A 53 11.36 -2.85 0.13
CA TYR A 53 11.66 -2.97 1.57
C TYR A 53 11.25 -4.32 2.16
N LEU A 54 10.16 -4.91 1.65
CA LEU A 54 9.72 -6.24 2.06
C LEU A 54 10.69 -7.33 1.56
N ASP A 55 11.14 -7.25 0.31
CA ASP A 55 12.12 -8.18 -0.28
C ASP A 55 13.48 -8.12 0.45
N GLU A 56 13.96 -6.92 0.78
CA GLU A 56 15.17 -6.72 1.60
C GLU A 56 15.11 -7.39 2.98
N LYS A 57 13.90 -7.61 3.52
CA LYS A 57 13.66 -8.29 4.80
C LYS A 57 13.34 -9.79 4.65
N GLY A 58 13.31 -10.32 3.43
CA GLY A 58 12.93 -11.70 3.16
C GLY A 58 11.42 -11.93 3.20
N PHE A 59 10.60 -10.88 3.36
CA PHE A 59 9.15 -10.94 3.17
C PHE A 59 8.85 -10.85 1.69
N ARG A 60 9.29 -11.87 0.94
CA ARG A 60 9.19 -11.87 -0.52
C ARG A 60 7.76 -12.21 -0.93
N PRO A 61 7.03 -11.30 -1.59
CA PRO A 61 5.87 -11.70 -2.38
C PRO A 61 6.40 -12.44 -3.61
N ALA A 62 5.75 -13.51 -4.02
CA ALA A 62 6.20 -14.35 -5.14
C ALA A 62 6.17 -13.66 -6.54
N GLN A 63 5.97 -12.34 -6.61
CA GLN A 63 5.63 -11.60 -7.82
C GLN A 63 6.66 -10.50 -8.15
N GLU A 64 6.89 -10.26 -9.44
CA GLU A 64 7.77 -9.20 -9.94
C GLU A 64 7.18 -7.79 -9.69
N GLU A 65 8.03 -6.76 -9.54
CA GLU A 65 7.62 -5.36 -9.28
C GLU A 65 6.54 -4.84 -10.25
N THR A 66 6.62 -5.26 -11.52
CA THR A 66 5.64 -4.94 -12.57
C THR A 66 4.29 -5.62 -12.37
N GLN A 67 4.25 -6.85 -11.86
CA GLN A 67 3.00 -7.59 -11.63
C GLN A 67 2.15 -6.93 -10.55
N ILE A 68 2.80 -6.37 -9.54
CA ILE A 68 2.15 -5.74 -8.39
C ILE A 68 1.57 -4.39 -8.75
N SER A 69 2.36 -3.59 -9.46
CA SER A 69 1.91 -2.33 -10.03
C SER A 69 0.66 -2.54 -10.89
N ASN A 70 0.68 -3.59 -11.71
CA ASN A 70 -0.46 -4.00 -12.52
C ASN A 70 -1.65 -4.47 -11.66
N LEU A 71 -1.44 -5.13 -10.52
CA LEU A 71 -2.54 -5.54 -9.65
C LEU A 71 -3.39 -4.36 -9.17
N VAL A 72 -2.73 -3.26 -8.77
CA VAL A 72 -3.46 -2.07 -8.33
C VAL A 72 -4.05 -1.30 -9.52
N LEU A 73 -3.34 -1.21 -10.64
CA LEU A 73 -3.87 -0.59 -11.86
C LEU A 73 -5.04 -1.39 -12.48
N ASN A 74 -5.10 -2.70 -12.27
CA ASN A 74 -6.17 -3.58 -12.73
C ASN A 74 -7.44 -3.50 -11.86
N LEU A 75 -7.36 -2.94 -10.65
CA LEU A 75 -8.57 -2.66 -9.86
C LEU A 75 -9.47 -1.70 -10.64
N LYS A 76 -10.79 -1.85 -10.55
CA LYS A 76 -11.73 -0.88 -11.15
C LYS A 76 -11.42 0.54 -10.68
N GLU A 77 -11.55 1.53 -11.56
CA GLU A 77 -11.29 2.94 -11.26
C GLU A 77 -12.03 3.41 -9.99
N THR A 78 -13.28 3.00 -9.81
CA THR A 78 -14.09 3.33 -8.62
C THR A 78 -13.50 2.76 -7.33
N ARG A 79 -12.92 1.55 -7.37
CA ARG A 79 -12.22 0.95 -6.22
C ARG A 79 -10.92 1.70 -5.92
N ARG A 80 -10.16 2.08 -6.95
CA ARG A 80 -8.93 2.89 -6.79
C ARG A 80 -9.24 4.26 -6.20
N GLN A 81 -10.29 4.92 -6.70
CA GLN A 81 -10.75 6.20 -6.17
C GLN A 81 -11.17 6.08 -4.70
N THR A 82 -11.95 5.06 -4.36
CA THR A 82 -12.37 4.80 -2.97
C THR A 82 -11.17 4.59 -2.04
N LEU A 83 -10.14 3.87 -2.49
CA LEU A 83 -8.90 3.68 -1.73
C LEU A 83 -8.17 5.02 -1.52
N TYR A 84 -8.11 5.86 -2.55
CA TYR A 84 -7.47 7.17 -2.49
C TYR A 84 -8.22 8.14 -1.58
N ASP A 85 -9.54 8.26 -1.70
CA ASP A 85 -10.36 9.12 -0.85
C ASP A 85 -10.22 8.70 0.62
N SER A 86 -10.13 7.39 0.88
CA SER A 86 -9.83 6.89 2.22
C SER A 86 -8.45 7.30 2.70
N LEU A 87 -7.42 7.26 1.85
CA LEU A 87 -6.06 7.69 2.22
C LEU A 87 -6.04 9.18 2.58
N VAL A 88 -6.64 10.02 1.73
CA VAL A 88 -6.76 11.47 1.95
C VAL A 88 -7.47 11.75 3.28
N SER A 89 -8.59 11.04 3.53
CA SER A 89 -9.32 11.14 4.78
C SER A 89 -8.47 10.72 5.98
N SER A 90 -7.72 9.61 5.88
CA SER A 90 -6.85 9.15 6.97
C SER A 90 -5.75 10.15 7.29
N ILE A 91 -5.06 10.69 6.27
CA ILE A 91 -4.01 11.71 6.44
C ILE A 91 -4.57 12.97 7.13
N SER A 92 -5.81 13.34 6.85
CA SER A 92 -6.42 14.56 7.40
C SER A 92 -6.95 14.39 8.83
N ASN A 93 -7.29 13.16 9.24
CA ASN A 93 -8.03 12.92 10.49
C ASN A 93 -7.29 12.04 11.52
N ILE A 94 -6.20 11.39 11.13
CA ILE A 94 -5.41 10.52 11.99
C ILE A 94 -4.03 11.15 12.18
N SER A 95 -3.60 11.30 13.43
CA SER A 95 -2.27 11.85 13.75
C SER A 95 -1.17 10.79 13.71
N ASP A 96 -1.53 9.51 13.85
CA ASP A 96 -0.57 8.42 13.90
C ASP A 96 -0.23 7.87 12.52
N ARG A 97 1.06 7.94 12.19
CA ARG A 97 1.65 7.50 10.93
C ARG A 97 1.39 6.03 10.64
N ASP A 98 1.72 5.17 11.60
CA ASP A 98 1.75 3.72 11.39
C ASP A 98 0.32 3.19 11.26
N THR A 99 -0.64 3.80 11.95
CA THR A 99 -2.08 3.58 11.77
C THR A 99 -2.55 3.95 10.37
N ILE A 100 -2.13 5.09 9.80
CA ILE A 100 -2.49 5.47 8.44
C ILE A 100 -1.97 4.43 7.42
N LEU A 101 -0.70 4.06 7.52
CA LEU A 101 -0.09 3.03 6.66
C LEU A 101 -0.83 1.69 6.79
N HIS A 102 -1.12 1.28 8.03
CA HIS A 102 -1.82 0.03 8.28
C HIS A 102 -3.23 0.02 7.68
N ILE A 103 -4.01 1.09 7.87
CA ILE A 103 -5.36 1.22 7.31
C ILE A 103 -5.32 1.20 5.78
N PHE A 104 -4.38 1.94 5.17
CA PHE A 104 -4.22 1.97 3.72
C PHE A 104 -3.94 0.58 3.17
N LEU A 105 -2.96 -0.13 3.75
CA LEU A 105 -2.59 -1.47 3.31
C LEU A 105 -3.67 -2.50 3.59
N TRP A 106 -4.38 -2.41 4.71
CA TRP A 106 -5.49 -3.31 5.02
C TRP A 106 -6.63 -3.18 4.00
N LYS A 107 -6.98 -1.94 3.61
CA LYS A 107 -7.97 -1.70 2.56
C LYS A 107 -7.48 -2.22 1.21
N LEU A 108 -6.20 -2.03 0.91
CA LEU A 108 -5.59 -2.56 -0.31
C LEU A 108 -5.65 -4.10 -0.34
N ASP A 109 -5.21 -4.78 0.73
CA ASP A 109 -5.28 -6.25 0.86
C ASP A 109 -6.70 -6.76 0.62
N LYS A 110 -7.72 -6.07 1.17
CA LYS A 110 -9.14 -6.40 0.95
C LYS A 110 -9.57 -6.23 -0.50
N LEU A 111 -9.09 -5.20 -1.20
CA LEU A 111 -9.42 -4.97 -2.61
C LEU A 111 -8.75 -5.99 -3.54
N LEU A 112 -7.55 -6.47 -3.19
CA LEU A 112 -6.80 -7.45 -3.97
C LEU A 112 -7.27 -8.89 -3.75
N THR A 113 -7.96 -9.17 -2.65
CA THR A 113 -8.49 -10.51 -2.31
C THR A 113 -9.91 -10.75 -2.86
N GLN A 114 -10.57 -9.73 -3.42
CA GLN A 114 -11.95 -9.77 -3.93
C GLN A 114 -12.06 -9.85 -5.44
#